data_AF-A0AAJ2KTS5-F1
#
_entry.id   AF-A0AAJ2KTS5-F1
#
_cell.length_a   1.000
_cell.length_b   1.000
_cell.length_c   1.000
_cell.angle_alpha   90.00
_cell.angle_beta   90.00
_cell.angle_gamma   90.00
#
_symmetry.space_group_name_H-M   'P 1'
#
loop_
_entity.id
_entity.type
_entity.pdbx_description
1 polymer ?
#
loop_
_entity_poly.entity_id
_entity_poly.type
_entity_poly.pdbx_seq_one_letter_code
_entity_poly.pdbx_strand_id
1 'polypeptide(L)'
;MNKKSIGTVIMVLIGGYVLYQTFFGNIALMTTYLEETEGITDEYLMLIQEEMDIDDPEELALFTEEKLIPSLEQLVSQSEDLRNNYSNEELLNVHAMLPQAFKLLIEANESWLLGNEDSDELFVAADESYLHYEEELEKLASKWGIEIVWEEIE
;
A
#
# COMPACT_ATOMS: atom_id res chain seq x y z
N MET A 1 5.85 21.56 -6.74
CA MET A 1 6.72 20.63 -6.01
C MET A 1 5.88 20.09 -4.86
N ASN A 2 4.99 19.15 -5.19
CA ASN A 2 4.26 18.41 -4.15
C ASN A 2 5.21 17.29 -3.74
N LYS A 3 5.68 17.34 -2.50
CA LYS A 3 6.35 16.21 -1.88
C LYS A 3 5.30 15.13 -1.69
N LYS A 4 5.53 13.94 -2.25
CA LYS A 4 4.67 12.79 -2.07
C LYS A 4 5.22 12.00 -0.88
N SER A 5 4.40 11.87 0.16
CA SER A 5 4.62 11.07 1.35
C SER A 5 4.28 9.62 1.04
N ILE A 6 5.12 8.67 1.43
CA ILE A 6 4.86 7.23 1.35
C ILE A 6 5.53 6.59 2.56
N GLY A 7 4.75 6.00 3.47
CA GLY A 7 5.18 5.96 4.86
C GLY A 7 5.18 4.65 5.63
N THR A 8 6.02 4.66 6.66
CA THR A 8 6.07 3.67 7.74
C THR A 8 5.16 4.08 8.90
N VAL A 9 4.39 3.13 9.42
CA VAL A 9 3.27 3.34 10.37
C VAL A 9 3.73 3.53 11.81
N ILE A 10 3.56 4.72 12.40
CA ILE A 10 3.75 4.96 13.85
C ILE A 10 2.41 5.08 14.58
N MET A 11 2.12 4.17 15.54
CA MET A 11 0.87 4.13 16.31
C MET A 11 0.88 5.00 17.58
N VAL A 12 -0.12 5.89 17.75
CA VAL A 12 -0.37 6.65 18.99
C VAL A 12 -1.78 6.36 19.54
N LEU A 13 -1.88 5.89 20.79
CA LEU A 13 -3.15 5.57 21.48
C LEU A 13 -3.63 6.74 22.36
N ILE A 14 -4.79 7.33 22.05
CA ILE A 14 -5.43 8.38 22.88
C ILE A 14 -6.68 7.82 23.56
N GLY A 15 -6.66 7.71 24.90
CA GLY A 15 -7.69 7.00 25.68
C GLY A 15 -8.92 7.81 26.13
N GLY A 16 -10.11 7.19 26.11
CA GLY A 16 -11.37 7.65 26.71
C GLY A 16 -12.34 6.50 27.08
N TYR A 17 -12.93 6.52 28.28
CA TYR A 17 -13.29 5.35 29.10
C TYR A 17 -14.73 4.76 29.01
N VAL A 18 -15.47 4.76 27.88
CA VAL A 18 -16.87 4.22 27.88
C VAL A 18 -17.25 3.24 26.75
N LEU A 19 -16.36 2.91 25.80
CA LEU A 19 -16.59 1.90 24.73
C LEU A 19 -15.61 0.70 24.79
N TYR A 20 -15.17 0.33 25.99
CA TYR A 20 -13.94 -0.43 26.22
C TYR A 20 -13.83 -1.81 25.51
N GLN A 21 -14.87 -2.63 25.32
CA GLN A 21 -14.63 -3.97 24.72
C GLN A 21 -14.57 -3.99 23.18
N THR A 22 -15.46 -3.27 22.49
CA THR A 22 -15.43 -3.17 21.02
C THR A 22 -14.29 -2.27 20.56
N PHE A 23 -14.00 -1.19 21.29
CA PHE A 23 -12.91 -0.27 20.98
C PHE A 23 -11.54 -0.95 21.14
N PHE A 24 -11.33 -1.75 22.20
CA PHE A 24 -10.09 -2.54 22.33
C PHE A 24 -9.98 -3.65 21.30
N GLY A 25 -11.09 -4.27 20.91
CA GLY A 25 -11.10 -5.28 19.84
C GLY A 25 -10.68 -4.70 18.49
N ASN A 26 -11.20 -3.53 18.13
CA ASN A 26 -10.87 -2.85 16.88
C ASN A 26 -9.44 -2.28 16.89
N ILE A 27 -8.98 -1.72 18.03
CA ILE A 27 -7.60 -1.28 18.19
C ILE A 27 -6.65 -2.46 17.98
N ALA A 28 -6.85 -3.56 18.71
CA ALA A 28 -6.00 -4.74 18.58
C ALA A 28 -6.02 -5.30 17.15
N LEU A 29 -7.21 -5.34 16.52
CA LEU A 29 -7.36 -5.80 15.14
C LEU A 29 -6.57 -4.93 14.14
N MET A 30 -6.66 -3.60 14.25
CA MET A 30 -5.93 -2.69 13.38
C MET A 30 -4.44 -2.72 13.66
N THR A 31 -4.01 -2.79 14.92
CA THR A 31 -2.60 -2.98 15.26
C THR A 31 -2.03 -4.24 14.62
N THR A 32 -2.70 -5.39 14.77
CA THR A 32 -2.27 -6.65 14.14
C THR A 32 -2.31 -6.54 12.61
N TYR A 33 -3.33 -5.89 12.04
CA TYR A 33 -3.38 -5.65 10.61
C TYR A 33 -2.19 -4.85 10.10
N LEU A 34 -1.89 -3.72 10.75
CA LEU A 34 -0.79 -2.84 10.37
C LEU A 34 0.56 -3.58 10.48
N GLU A 35 0.79 -4.33 11.56
CA GLU A 35 1.98 -5.17 11.74
C GLU A 35 2.10 -6.26 10.65
N GLU A 36 1.00 -6.91 10.28
CA GLU A 36 1.02 -7.94 9.24
C GLU A 36 1.15 -7.37 7.82
N THR A 37 0.70 -6.13 7.58
CA THR A 37 0.86 -5.42 6.30
C THR A 37 2.16 -4.62 6.18
N GLU A 38 2.88 -4.40 7.28
CA GLU A 38 4.14 -3.65 7.31
C GLU A 38 5.15 -4.26 6.33
N GLY A 39 5.34 -5.58 6.37
CA GLY A 39 6.27 -6.26 5.46
C GLY A 39 5.92 -6.12 3.96
N ILE A 40 4.63 -6.07 3.63
CA ILE A 40 4.16 -5.84 2.25
C ILE A 40 4.47 -4.40 1.83
N THR A 41 4.23 -3.46 2.74
CA THR A 41 4.45 -2.03 2.50
C THR A 41 5.94 -1.74 2.36
N ASP A 42 6.77 -2.23 3.28
CA ASP A 42 8.23 -2.06 3.23
C ASP A 42 8.85 -2.63 1.96
N GLU A 43 8.43 -3.83 1.54
CA GLU A 43 8.89 -4.44 0.29
C GLU A 43 8.47 -3.59 -0.92
N TYR A 44 7.25 -3.08 -0.95
CA TYR A 44 6.81 -2.14 -1.99
C TYR A 44 7.66 -0.86 -2.01
N LEU A 45 7.89 -0.22 -0.87
CA LEU A 45 8.68 1.01 -0.78
C LEU A 45 10.13 0.80 -1.24
N MET A 46 10.74 -0.32 -0.84
CA MET A 46 12.08 -0.69 -1.30
C MET A 46 12.12 -0.83 -2.83
N LEU A 47 11.12 -1.47 -3.45
CA LEU A 47 11.07 -1.62 -4.91
C LEU A 47 10.98 -0.26 -5.62
N ILE A 48 10.12 0.64 -5.13
CA ILE A 48 9.97 1.99 -5.72
C ILE A 48 11.25 2.81 -5.53
N GLN A 49 11.90 2.71 -4.36
CA GLN A 49 13.16 3.40 -4.14
C GLN A 49 14.27 2.87 -5.07
N GLU A 50 14.37 1.55 -5.23
CA GLU A 50 15.31 0.95 -6.16
C GLU A 50 15.02 1.37 -7.61
N GLU A 51 13.75 1.43 -8.02
CA GLU A 51 13.34 1.93 -9.35
C GLU A 51 13.79 3.38 -9.57
N MET A 52 13.57 4.25 -8.58
CA MET A 52 13.91 5.67 -8.63
C MET A 52 15.42 5.94 -8.73
N ASP A 53 16.25 5.01 -8.26
CA ASP A 53 17.71 5.10 -8.32
C ASP A 53 18.29 4.69 -9.69
N ILE A 54 17.46 4.20 -10.63
CA ILE A 54 17.89 3.77 -11.96
C ILE A 54 17.71 4.89 -12.99
N ASP A 55 18.82 5.47 -13.43
CA ASP A 55 18.85 6.54 -14.44
C ASP A 55 18.84 6.02 -15.89
N ASP A 56 19.33 4.80 -16.13
CA ASP A 56 19.47 4.25 -17.48
C ASP A 56 18.17 3.56 -17.95
N PRO A 57 17.59 3.95 -19.11
CA PRO A 57 16.32 3.39 -19.56
C PRO A 57 16.35 1.90 -19.90
N GLU A 58 17.49 1.36 -20.36
CA GLU A 58 17.61 -0.07 -20.65
C GLU A 58 17.72 -0.87 -19.34
N GLU A 59 18.47 -0.36 -18.37
CA GLU A 59 18.53 -0.91 -17.01
C GLU A 59 17.16 -0.86 -16.32
N LEU A 60 16.42 0.25 -16.47
CA LEU A 60 15.08 0.41 -15.92
C LEU A 60 14.12 -0.62 -16.52
N ALA A 61 14.12 -0.79 -17.85
CA ALA A 61 13.27 -1.79 -18.50
C ALA A 61 13.56 -3.22 -18.01
N LEU A 62 14.83 -3.58 -17.87
CA LEU A 62 15.24 -4.88 -17.34
C LEU A 62 14.84 -5.05 -15.87
N PHE A 63 15.03 -4.03 -15.03
CA PHE A 63 14.58 -4.05 -13.64
C PHE A 63 13.06 -4.22 -13.56
N THR A 64 12.31 -3.49 -14.38
CA THR A 64 10.85 -3.56 -14.41
C THR A 64 10.36 -4.97 -14.76
N GLU A 65 10.92 -5.56 -15.81
CA GLU A 65 10.53 -6.89 -16.30
C GLU A 65 11.00 -8.03 -15.36
N GLU A 66 12.24 -7.98 -14.88
CA GLU A 66 12.85 -9.10 -14.15
C GLU A 66 12.64 -9.05 -12.64
N LYS A 67 12.36 -7.86 -12.07
CA LYS A 67 12.25 -7.67 -10.62
C LYS A 67 10.96 -6.97 -10.21
N LEU A 68 10.64 -5.77 -10.72
CA LEU A 68 9.50 -4.98 -10.23
C LEU A 68 8.17 -5.69 -10.43
N ILE A 69 7.83 -6.08 -11.66
CA ILE A 69 6.56 -6.77 -11.96
C ILE A 69 6.46 -8.09 -11.16
N PRO A 70 7.45 -9.01 -11.20
CA PRO A 70 7.38 -10.24 -10.41
C PRO A 70 7.21 -10.01 -8.90
N SER A 71 7.90 -9.01 -8.34
CA SER A 71 7.75 -8.68 -6.92
C SER A 71 6.36 -8.08 -6.61
N LEU A 72 5.82 -7.22 -7.48
CA LEU A 72 4.45 -6.71 -7.32
C LEU A 72 3.41 -7.85 -7.41
N GLU A 73 3.59 -8.82 -8.30
CA GLU A 73 2.73 -10.01 -8.38
C GLU A 73 2.78 -10.83 -7.07
N GLN A 74 3.98 -10.97 -6.48
CA GLN A 74 4.15 -11.60 -5.18
C GLN A 74 3.42 -10.83 -4.08
N LEU A 75 3.53 -9.49 -4.05
CA LEU A 75 2.85 -8.64 -3.07
C LEU A 75 1.32 -8.71 -3.21
N VAL A 76 0.81 -8.78 -4.44
CA VAL A 76 -0.62 -9.05 -4.70
C VAL A 76 -1.03 -10.38 -4.08
N SER A 77 -0.28 -11.45 -4.33
CA SER A 77 -0.59 -12.78 -3.77
C SER A 77 -0.55 -12.78 -2.24
N GLN A 78 0.48 -12.17 -1.64
CA GLN A 78 0.61 -12.07 -0.18
C GLN A 78 -0.55 -11.28 0.43
N SER A 79 -0.93 -10.16 -0.19
CA SER A 79 -2.08 -9.37 0.24
C SER A 79 -3.37 -10.18 0.13
N GLU A 80 -3.62 -10.87 -0.99
CA GLU A 80 -4.82 -11.69 -1.16
C GLU A 80 -4.89 -12.85 -0.17
N ASP A 81 -3.75 -13.45 0.19
CA ASP A 81 -3.67 -14.48 1.23
C ASP A 81 -3.98 -13.91 2.61
N LEU A 82 -3.44 -12.72 2.93
CA LEU A 82 -3.64 -12.03 4.21
C LEU A 82 -5.12 -11.77 4.49
N ARG A 83 -5.91 -11.46 3.47
CA ARG A 83 -7.37 -11.30 3.55
C ARG A 83 -8.05 -12.42 4.35
N ASN A 84 -7.55 -13.66 4.26
CA ASN A 84 -8.16 -14.83 4.90
C ASN A 84 -8.04 -14.84 6.44
N ASN A 85 -7.16 -14.01 7.00
CA ASN A 85 -7.00 -13.86 8.45
C ASN A 85 -8.08 -12.96 9.07
N TYR A 86 -8.81 -12.21 8.24
CA TYR A 86 -9.73 -11.17 8.68
C TYR A 86 -11.17 -11.50 8.31
N SER A 87 -12.10 -11.09 9.17
CA SER A 87 -13.55 -11.22 8.96
C SER A 87 -14.31 -9.90 9.13
N ASN A 88 -13.62 -8.83 9.55
CA ASN A 88 -14.22 -7.51 9.68
C ASN A 88 -14.43 -6.90 8.28
N GLU A 89 -15.69 -6.68 7.91
CA GLU A 89 -16.04 -6.21 6.56
C GLU A 89 -15.48 -4.82 6.23
N GLU A 90 -15.43 -3.89 7.20
CA GLU A 90 -14.87 -2.55 6.95
C GLU A 90 -13.38 -2.64 6.62
N LEU A 91 -12.62 -3.43 7.39
CA LEU A 91 -11.21 -3.66 7.12
C LEU A 91 -10.97 -4.40 5.80
N LEU A 92 -11.78 -5.42 5.51
CA LEU A 92 -11.67 -6.18 4.26
C LEU A 92 -11.94 -5.31 3.03
N ASN A 93 -12.85 -4.33 3.14
CA ASN A 93 -13.12 -3.39 2.06
C ASN A 93 -11.94 -2.47 1.79
N VAL A 94 -11.31 -1.93 2.84
CA VAL A 94 -10.09 -1.12 2.72
C VAL A 94 -8.94 -1.96 2.19
N HIS A 95 -8.72 -3.15 2.76
CA HIS A 95 -7.64 -4.04 2.37
C HIS A 95 -7.74 -4.48 0.89
N ALA A 96 -8.94 -4.62 0.33
CA ALA A 96 -9.11 -4.95 -1.09
C ALA A 96 -8.56 -3.87 -2.05
N MET A 97 -8.35 -2.64 -1.58
CA MET A 97 -7.78 -1.55 -2.37
C MET A 97 -6.28 -1.72 -2.59
N LEU A 98 -5.55 -2.29 -1.62
CA LEU A 98 -4.10 -2.49 -1.70
C LEU A 98 -3.66 -3.39 -2.88
N PRO A 99 -4.15 -4.64 -3.01
CA PRO A 99 -3.77 -5.48 -4.14
C PRO A 99 -4.32 -4.95 -5.46
N GLN A 100 -5.39 -4.14 -5.43
CA GLN A 100 -5.91 -3.47 -6.64
C GLN A 100 -4.95 -2.37 -7.13
N ALA A 101 -4.37 -1.58 -6.22
CA ALA A 101 -3.37 -0.59 -6.56
C ALA A 101 -2.12 -1.23 -7.18
N PHE A 102 -1.63 -2.34 -6.61
CA PHE A 102 -0.50 -3.08 -7.18
C PHE A 102 -0.81 -3.67 -8.55
N LYS A 103 -2.02 -4.20 -8.77
CA LYS A 103 -2.44 -4.68 -10.10
C LYS A 103 -2.45 -3.56 -11.15
N LEU A 104 -2.91 -2.37 -10.78
CA LEU A 104 -2.87 -1.20 -11.68
C LEU A 104 -1.43 -0.79 -11.98
N LEU A 105 -0.53 -0.84 -11.00
CA LEU A 105 0.88 -0.55 -11.22
C LEU A 105 1.56 -1.59 -12.12
N ILE A 106 1.23 -2.87 -11.98
CA ILE A 106 1.68 -3.93 -12.90
C ILE A 106 1.19 -3.61 -14.32
N GLU A 107 -0.09 -3.32 -14.49
CA GLU A 107 -0.68 -2.98 -15.79
C GLU A 107 -0.01 -1.76 -16.43
N ALA A 108 0.29 -0.71 -15.64
CA ALA A 108 1.01 0.46 -16.10
C ALA A 108 2.42 0.12 -16.60
N ASN A 109 3.16 -0.69 -15.84
CA ASN A 109 4.51 -1.12 -16.20
C ASN A 109 4.52 -2.02 -17.44
N GLU A 110 3.60 -2.97 -17.54
CA GLU A 110 3.43 -3.81 -18.74
C GLU A 110 3.09 -2.95 -19.96
N SER A 111 2.20 -1.96 -19.81
CA SER A 111 1.82 -1.05 -20.90
C SER A 111 3.00 -0.20 -21.36
N TRP A 112 3.81 0.29 -20.42
CA TRP A 112 5.03 1.04 -20.69
C TRP A 112 6.08 0.20 -21.43
N LEU A 113 6.35 -1.03 -20.98
CA LEU A 113 7.28 -1.96 -21.64
C LEU A 113 6.87 -2.28 -23.09
N LEU A 114 5.57 -2.32 -23.36
CA LEU A 114 5.02 -2.53 -24.71
C LEU A 114 5.03 -1.27 -25.58
N GLY A 115 5.33 -0.10 -25.01
CA GLY A 115 5.34 1.19 -25.70
C GLY A 115 3.95 1.71 -26.05
N ASN A 116 2.94 1.37 -25.25
CA ASN A 116 1.58 1.87 -25.45
C ASN A 116 1.46 3.32 -24.96
N GLU A 117 0.64 4.12 -25.64
CA GLU A 117 0.48 5.56 -25.35
C GLU A 117 -0.33 5.86 -24.08
N ASP A 118 -1.01 4.86 -23.51
CA ASP A 118 -1.86 4.99 -22.31
C ASP A 118 -1.11 4.70 -20.99
N SER A 119 0.17 4.31 -21.04
CA SER A 119 0.96 3.97 -19.85
C SER A 119 0.95 5.09 -18.80
N ASP A 120 1.06 6.34 -19.22
CA ASP A 120 1.09 7.50 -18.32
C ASP A 120 -0.23 7.66 -17.54
N GLU A 121 -1.37 7.43 -18.20
CA GLU A 121 -2.69 7.48 -17.55
C GLU A 121 -2.84 6.34 -16.53
N LEU A 122 -2.31 5.16 -16.85
CA LEU A 122 -2.31 4.00 -15.96
C LEU A 122 -1.42 4.23 -14.73
N PHE A 123 -0.25 4.86 -14.88
CA PHE A 123 0.59 5.23 -13.73
C PHE A 123 -0.10 6.23 -12.81
N VAL A 124 -0.80 7.22 -13.37
CA VAL A 124 -1.60 8.15 -12.56
C VAL A 124 -2.73 7.41 -11.83
N ALA A 125 -3.43 6.51 -12.50
CA ALA A 125 -4.49 5.72 -11.88
C ALA A 125 -3.97 4.80 -10.76
N ALA A 126 -2.78 4.21 -10.93
CA ALA A 126 -2.14 3.38 -9.92
C ALA A 126 -1.77 4.19 -8.66
N ASP A 127 -1.16 5.37 -8.85
CA ASP A 127 -0.82 6.32 -7.77
C ASP A 127 -2.07 6.81 -7.03
N GLU A 128 -3.10 7.23 -7.76
CA GLU A 128 -4.39 7.63 -7.16
C GLU A 128 -5.05 6.48 -6.38
N SER A 129 -4.97 5.25 -6.89
CA SER A 129 -5.51 4.07 -6.20
C SER A 129 -4.76 3.74 -4.91
N TYR A 130 -3.43 3.90 -4.89
CA TYR A 130 -2.63 3.67 -3.68
C TYR A 130 -2.88 4.75 -2.63
N LEU A 131 -2.90 6.01 -3.02
CA LEU A 131 -3.25 7.13 -2.13
C LEU A 131 -4.67 6.96 -1.55
N HIS A 132 -5.62 6.50 -2.36
CA HIS A 132 -6.97 6.24 -1.87
C HIS A 132 -7.01 5.13 -0.81
N TYR A 133 -6.19 4.08 -0.97
CA TYR A 133 -6.03 3.05 0.05
C TYR A 133 -5.49 3.63 1.37
N GLU A 134 -4.43 4.43 1.33
CA GLU A 134 -3.85 5.08 2.51
C GLU A 134 -4.88 5.94 3.24
N GLU A 135 -5.60 6.80 2.50
CA GLU A 135 -6.63 7.66 3.08
C GLU A 135 -7.77 6.88 3.75
N GLU A 136 -8.25 5.80 3.13
CA GLU A 136 -9.34 4.99 3.69
C GLU A 136 -8.87 4.17 4.89
N LEU A 137 -7.61 3.72 4.88
CA LEU A 137 -7.00 3.05 6.04
C LEU A 137 -6.83 4.02 7.22
N GLU A 138 -6.36 5.24 6.98
CA GLU A 138 -6.28 6.29 8.00
C GLU A 138 -7.66 6.62 8.59
N LYS A 139 -8.67 6.80 7.73
CA LYS A 139 -10.05 7.06 8.17
C LYS A 139 -10.56 5.92 9.05
N LEU A 140 -10.27 4.67 8.68
CA LEU A 140 -10.67 3.50 9.46
C LEU A 140 -9.92 3.41 10.80
N ALA A 141 -8.60 3.63 10.78
CA ALA A 141 -7.77 3.63 11.99
C ALA A 141 -8.19 4.72 12.96
N SER A 142 -8.41 5.95 12.46
CA SER A 142 -8.87 7.10 13.24
C SER A 142 -10.25 6.83 13.86
N LYS A 143 -11.18 6.25 13.10
CA LYS A 143 -12.48 5.78 13.61
C LYS A 143 -12.32 4.76 14.75
N TRP A 144 -11.25 3.97 14.74
CA TRP A 144 -10.94 2.97 15.77
C TRP A 144 -9.97 3.47 16.84
N GLY A 145 -9.59 4.77 16.83
CA GLY A 145 -8.76 5.38 17.86
C GLY A 145 -7.26 5.19 17.70
N ILE A 146 -6.80 4.86 16.48
CA ILE A 146 -5.39 4.77 16.11
C ILE A 146 -5.07 5.89 15.13
N GLU A 147 -4.00 6.63 15.38
CA GLU A 147 -3.38 7.53 14.41
C GLU A 147 -2.32 6.73 13.64
N ILE A 148 -2.41 6.74 12.31
CA ILE A 148 -1.35 6.26 11.41
C ILE A 148 -0.57 7.49 10.99
N VAL A 149 0.75 7.43 11.15
CA VAL A 149 1.67 8.42 10.59
C VAL A 149 2.40 7.74 9.46
N TRP A 150 2.39 8.33 8.28
CA TRP A 150 3.19 7.89 7.14
C TRP A 150 4.51 8.66 7.13
N GLU A 151 5.66 7.97 7.17
CA GLU A 151 6.97 8.58 6.91
C GLU A 151 7.08 9.12 5.46
N GLU A 152 7.96 10.11 5.23
CA GLU A 152 8.32 10.56 3.88
C GLU A 152 9.63 9.85 3.48
N ILE A 153 9.71 9.27 2.28
CA ILE A 153 10.99 8.83 1.71
C ILE A 153 11.77 10.10 1.31
N GLU A 154 12.95 10.31 1.91
CA GLU A 154 13.88 11.42 1.62
C GLU A 154 14.80 11.16 0.42
#